data_AF-A0A7C8R2Y8-F1
#
_entry.id   AF-A0A7C8R2Y8-F1
#
_cell.length_a   1.000
_cell.length_b   1.000
_cell.length_c   1.000
_cell.angle_alpha   90.00
_cell.angle_beta   90.00
_cell.angle_gamma   90.00
#
_symmetry.space_group_name_H-M   'P 1'
#
loop_
_entity.id
_entity.type
_entity.pdbx_description
1 polymer ?
#
loop_
_entity_poly.entity_id
_entity_poly.type
_entity_poly.pdbx_seq_one_letter_code
_entity_poly.pdbx_strand_id
1 'polypeptide(L)'
;MDDTRPYKISVPQERIDLIKQKLDLANFPDELENSDWDLGTPLSEIKRLTKYWKEGFNWREVESRLNEVPQFTTTIEVDGFEPLATHFVHVKCDVPGVKAIPLLFIHGWPGSFLESLKLIPLLTSGTNGPYFE
;
A
#
# COMPACT_ATOMS: atom_id res chain seq x y z
N MET A 1 -21.58 2.18 -17.75
CA MET A 1 -20.16 2.46 -17.44
C MET A 1 -20.13 3.77 -16.67
N ASP A 2 -20.46 3.78 -15.37
CA ASP A 2 -20.53 5.06 -14.63
C ASP A 2 -20.43 4.95 -13.09
N ASP A 3 -20.07 3.79 -12.51
CA ASP A 3 -20.04 3.63 -11.03
C ASP A 3 -18.62 3.72 -10.43
N THR A 4 -17.75 4.52 -11.03
CA THR A 4 -16.43 4.83 -10.43
C THR A 4 -16.60 5.94 -9.39
N ARG A 5 -16.20 5.66 -8.15
CA ARG A 5 -16.32 6.60 -7.02
C ARG A 5 -14.95 6.98 -6.49
N PRO A 6 -14.66 8.27 -6.25
CA PRO A 6 -13.44 8.68 -5.55
C PRO A 6 -13.34 7.99 -4.19
N TYR A 7 -12.13 7.57 -3.85
CA TYR A 7 -11.82 6.88 -2.60
C TYR A 7 -10.75 7.66 -1.82
N LYS A 8 -10.94 7.74 -0.51
CA LYS A 8 -9.91 8.21 0.42
C LYS A 8 -9.73 7.18 1.53
N ILE A 9 -8.49 6.83 1.80
CA ILE A 9 -8.12 6.01 2.94
C ILE A 9 -8.43 6.80 4.20
N SER A 10 -9.25 6.25 5.07
CA SER A 10 -9.61 6.85 6.35
C SER A 10 -9.75 5.73 7.38
N VAL A 11 -8.67 5.45 8.09
CA VAL A 11 -8.64 4.41 9.13
C VAL A 11 -9.09 5.02 10.46
N PRO A 12 -10.14 4.49 11.11
CA PRO A 12 -10.62 4.98 12.40
C PRO A 12 -9.52 4.97 13.47
N GLN A 13 -9.47 6.00 14.32
CA GLN A 13 -8.45 6.12 15.36
C GLN A 13 -8.44 4.91 16.30
N GLU A 14 -9.62 4.36 16.64
CA GLU A 14 -9.77 3.14 17.44
C GLU A 14 -8.99 1.94 16.88
N ARG A 15 -8.85 1.82 15.54
CA ARG A 15 -8.12 0.72 14.91
C ARG A 15 -6.61 0.89 15.10
N ILE A 16 -6.13 2.12 15.06
CA ILE A 16 -4.70 2.45 15.29
C ILE A 16 -4.36 2.23 16.76
N ASP A 17 -5.21 2.69 17.67
CA ASP A 17 -5.02 2.52 19.11
C ASP A 17 -5.03 1.04 19.49
N LEU A 18 -5.95 0.26 18.91
CA LEU A 18 -6.00 -1.19 19.09
C LEU A 18 -4.70 -1.88 18.61
N ILE A 19 -4.12 -1.45 17.49
CA ILE A 19 -2.84 -2.00 17.02
C ILE A 19 -1.72 -1.68 18.03
N LYS A 20 -1.67 -0.44 18.55
CA LYS A 20 -0.68 -0.06 19.57
C LYS A 20 -0.81 -0.89 20.85
N GLN A 21 -2.05 -1.13 21.30
CA GLN A 21 -2.31 -2.02 22.44
C GLN A 21 -1.85 -3.46 22.17
N LYS A 22 -2.11 -3.99 20.98
CA LYS A 22 -1.67 -5.34 20.60
C LYS A 22 -0.14 -5.46 20.55
N LEU A 23 0.55 -4.42 20.09
CA LEU A 23 2.02 -4.37 20.08
C LEU A 23 2.59 -4.30 21.51
N ASP A 24 1.90 -3.63 22.43
CA ASP A 24 2.30 -3.54 23.84
C ASP A 24 2.12 -4.85 24.60
N LEU A 25 1.04 -5.59 24.29
CA LEU A 25 0.71 -6.88 24.90
C LEU A 25 1.37 -8.07 24.18
N ALA A 26 2.25 -7.83 23.21
CA ALA A 26 2.86 -8.88 22.42
C ALA A 26 3.81 -9.72 23.29
N ASN A 27 3.54 -11.03 23.38
CA ASN A 27 4.48 -11.99 23.94
C ASN A 27 5.46 -12.43 22.86
N PHE A 28 6.74 -12.52 23.22
CA PHE A 28 7.78 -12.98 22.32
C PHE A 28 8.22 -14.41 22.69
N PRO A 29 8.49 -15.28 21.71
CA PRO A 29 9.06 -16.59 21.98
C PRO A 29 10.53 -16.48 22.42
N ASP A 30 11.06 -17.56 22.99
CA ASP A 30 12.51 -17.74 23.13
C ASP A 30 13.14 -18.11 21.78
N GLU A 31 14.45 -17.88 21.65
CA GLU A 31 15.23 -18.12 20.43
C GLU A 31 16.46 -18.98 20.76
N LEU A 32 16.84 -19.87 19.84
CA LEU A 32 18.05 -20.67 19.98
C LEU A 32 19.30 -19.79 19.80
N GLU A 33 20.33 -20.02 20.61
CA GLU A 33 21.58 -19.29 20.45
C GLU A 33 22.20 -19.54 19.06
N ASN A 34 22.66 -18.47 18.41
CA ASN A 34 23.33 -18.48 17.10
C ASN A 34 22.47 -19.01 15.94
N SER A 35 21.14 -18.94 16.01
CA SER A 35 20.26 -19.33 14.88
C SER A 35 20.15 -18.27 13.78
N ASP A 36 20.52 -17.02 14.07
CA ASP A 36 20.42 -15.85 13.18
C ASP A 36 19.16 -15.91 12.29
N TRP A 37 19.32 -15.97 10.96
CA TRP A 37 18.21 -16.00 9.99
C TRP A 37 17.85 -17.41 9.51
N ASP A 38 18.56 -18.45 9.98
CA ASP A 38 18.42 -19.82 9.47
C ASP A 38 17.05 -20.44 9.78
N LEU A 39 16.38 -19.94 10.83
CA LEU A 39 15.06 -20.39 11.28
C LEU A 39 13.95 -19.35 11.08
N GLY A 40 14.20 -18.35 10.24
CA GLY A 40 13.27 -17.24 9.99
C GLY A 40 13.76 -15.92 10.59
N THR A 41 12.84 -14.98 10.82
CA THR A 41 13.21 -13.64 11.31
C THR A 41 13.75 -13.70 12.74
N PRO A 42 14.96 -13.16 13.01
CA PRO A 42 15.53 -13.12 14.35
C PRO A 42 14.62 -12.42 15.35
N LEU A 43 14.60 -12.91 16.60
CA LEU A 43 13.81 -12.34 17.68
C LEU A 43 14.20 -10.87 17.95
N SER A 44 15.49 -10.56 17.82
CA SER A 44 16.02 -9.20 17.95
C SER A 44 15.38 -8.24 16.93
N GLU A 45 15.21 -8.68 15.68
CA GLU A 45 14.59 -7.90 14.61
C GLU A 45 13.08 -7.74 14.83
N ILE A 46 12.39 -8.80 15.28
CA ILE A 46 10.96 -8.71 15.64
C ILE A 46 10.76 -7.72 16.79
N LYS A 47 11.57 -7.77 17.85
CA LYS A 47 11.51 -6.81 18.97
C LYS A 47 11.79 -5.38 18.51
N ARG A 48 12.79 -5.19 17.62
CA ARG A 48 13.12 -3.88 17.03
C ARG A 48 11.95 -3.32 16.21
N LEU A 49 11.33 -4.14 15.36
CA LEU A 49 10.18 -3.74 14.55
C LEU A 49 8.94 -3.46 15.41
N THR A 50 8.62 -4.30 16.39
CA THR A 50 7.51 -4.06 17.33
C THR A 50 7.68 -2.74 18.07
N LYS A 51 8.90 -2.44 18.56
CA LYS A 51 9.21 -1.15 19.19
C LYS A 51 8.99 0.02 18.23
N TYR A 52 9.52 -0.06 17.01
CA TYR A 52 9.33 1.00 16.01
C TYR A 52 7.86 1.23 15.68
N TRP A 53 7.08 0.16 15.46
CA TRP A 53 5.65 0.27 15.16
C TRP A 53 4.84 0.87 16.31
N LYS A 54 5.22 0.58 17.56
CA LYS A 54 4.56 1.12 18.75
C LYS A 54 4.89 2.60 18.97
N GLU A 55 6.16 2.96 18.85
CA GLU A 55 6.68 4.24 19.36
C GLU A 55 7.01 5.26 18.25
N GLY A 56 7.44 4.79 17.07
CA GLY A 56 7.97 5.65 16.01
C GLY A 56 7.09 5.73 14.76
N PHE A 57 6.30 4.71 14.46
CA PHE A 57 5.50 4.67 13.24
C PHE A 57 4.26 5.58 13.34
N ASN A 58 4.15 6.53 12.41
CA ASN A 58 3.02 7.45 12.33
C ASN A 58 2.10 7.10 11.14
N TRP A 59 1.00 6.39 11.42
CA TRP A 59 0.03 6.06 10.39
C TRP A 59 -0.60 7.29 9.72
N ARG A 60 -0.83 8.38 10.46
CA ARG A 60 -1.50 9.57 9.90
C ARG A 60 -0.65 10.27 8.84
N GLU A 61 0.66 10.25 9.00
CA GLU A 61 1.59 10.74 7.98
C GLU A 61 1.53 9.86 6.72
N VAL A 62 1.55 8.54 6.88
CA VAL A 62 1.43 7.59 5.76
C VAL A 62 0.09 7.76 5.06
N GLU A 63 -1.01 7.78 5.80
CA GLU A 63 -2.37 7.97 5.28
C GLU A 63 -2.52 9.27 4.48
N SER A 64 -1.96 10.38 4.99
CA SER A 64 -1.92 11.65 4.26
C SER A 64 -1.22 11.49 2.91
N ARG A 65 -0.01 10.91 2.91
CA ARG A 65 0.79 10.70 1.70
C ARG A 65 0.13 9.78 0.69
N LEU A 66 -0.53 8.71 1.15
CA LEU A 66 -1.25 7.79 0.27
C LEU A 66 -2.45 8.49 -0.41
N ASN A 67 -3.11 9.39 0.31
CA ASN A 67 -4.25 10.15 -0.21
C ASN A 67 -3.86 11.33 -1.12
N GLU A 68 -2.57 11.62 -1.32
CA GLU A 68 -2.08 12.56 -2.35
C GLU A 68 -2.28 11.98 -3.76
N VAL A 69 -2.33 10.66 -3.89
CA VAL A 69 -2.54 9.98 -5.16
C VAL A 69 -4.04 9.73 -5.38
N PRO A 70 -4.59 10.07 -6.57
CA PRO A 70 -5.99 9.79 -6.89
C PRO A 70 -6.32 8.29 -6.80
N GLN A 71 -7.32 7.99 -5.98
CA GLN A 71 -7.79 6.64 -5.71
C GLN A 71 -9.29 6.54 -5.97
N PHE A 72 -9.72 5.37 -6.40
CA PHE A 72 -11.09 5.12 -6.79
C PHE A 72 -11.52 3.71 -6.39
N THR A 73 -12.83 3.52 -6.31
CA THR A 73 -13.46 2.21 -6.19
C THR A 73 -14.53 2.06 -7.26
N THR A 74 -14.71 0.84 -7.76
CA THR A 74 -15.82 0.46 -8.65
C THR A 74 -16.27 -0.95 -8.32
N THR A 75 -17.49 -1.29 -8.69
CA THR A 75 -17.97 -2.68 -8.66
C THR A 75 -17.68 -3.34 -10.00
N ILE A 76 -17.08 -4.53 -9.97
CA ILE A 76 -16.80 -5.35 -11.15
C ILE A 76 -17.63 -6.63 -11.05
N GLU A 77 -18.47 -6.87 -12.05
CA GLU A 77 -19.21 -8.11 -12.21
C GLU A 77 -18.29 -9.17 -12.85
N VAL A 78 -18.21 -10.35 -12.24
CA VAL A 78 -17.43 -11.47 -12.76
C VAL A 78 -18.30 -12.72 -12.68
N ASP A 79 -18.47 -13.40 -13.82
CA ASP A 79 -19.30 -14.60 -13.90
C ASP A 79 -18.85 -15.65 -12.87
N GLY A 80 -19.79 -16.10 -12.05
CA GLY A 80 -19.55 -17.09 -10.99
C GLY A 80 -19.04 -16.53 -9.66
N PHE A 81 -18.92 -15.20 -9.53
CA PHE A 81 -18.56 -14.52 -8.30
C PHE A 81 -19.63 -13.48 -7.92
N GLU A 82 -19.71 -13.18 -6.63
CA GLU A 82 -20.43 -11.99 -6.17
C GLU A 82 -19.75 -10.72 -6.71
N PRO A 83 -20.51 -9.62 -6.92
CA PRO A 83 -19.95 -8.37 -7.41
C PRO A 83 -18.74 -7.91 -6.57
N LEU A 84 -17.61 -7.66 -7.23
CA LEU A 84 -16.34 -7.37 -6.58
C LEU A 84 -16.15 -5.86 -6.43
N ALA A 85 -16.24 -5.37 -5.19
CA ALA A 85 -15.81 -4.02 -4.84
C ALA A 85 -14.29 -3.89 -5.00
N THR A 86 -13.86 -3.23 -6.07
CA THR A 86 -12.46 -3.17 -6.50
C THR A 86 -11.90 -1.77 -6.27
N HIS A 87 -10.81 -1.66 -5.51
CA HIS A 87 -10.01 -0.44 -5.37
C HIS A 87 -8.96 -0.36 -6.48
N PHE A 88 -8.69 0.85 -6.96
CA PHE A 88 -7.57 1.11 -7.85
C PHE A 88 -7.05 2.54 -7.71
N VAL A 89 -5.81 2.74 -8.16
CA VAL A 89 -5.18 4.05 -8.38
C VAL A 89 -5.18 4.30 -9.88
N HIS A 90 -5.51 5.52 -10.30
CA HIS A 90 -5.43 5.94 -11.70
C HIS A 90 -4.88 7.36 -11.76
N VAL A 91 -3.73 7.52 -12.40
CA VAL A 91 -3.03 8.79 -12.51
C VAL A 91 -2.83 9.10 -13.98
N LYS A 92 -3.48 10.17 -14.44
CA LYS A 92 -3.38 10.60 -15.83
C LYS A 92 -2.02 11.26 -16.08
N CYS A 93 -1.49 11.05 -17.28
CA CYS A 93 -0.38 11.83 -17.78
C CYS A 93 -0.76 13.31 -17.88
N ASP A 94 0.05 14.18 -17.29
CA ASP A 94 -0.14 15.63 -17.28
C ASP A 94 0.71 16.39 -18.30
N VAL A 95 1.48 15.65 -19.12
CA VAL A 95 2.38 16.24 -20.11
C VAL A 95 1.59 16.73 -21.34
N PRO A 96 1.71 18.01 -21.73
CA PRO A 96 0.98 18.52 -22.87
C PRO A 96 1.48 17.96 -24.21
N GLY A 97 0.54 17.68 -25.13
CA GLY A 97 0.87 17.33 -26.51
C GLY A 97 1.38 15.90 -26.72
N VAL A 98 1.38 15.07 -25.68
CA VAL A 98 1.74 13.65 -25.78
C VAL A 98 0.49 12.76 -25.77
N LYS A 99 0.56 11.64 -26.48
CA LYS A 99 -0.44 10.58 -26.40
C LYS A 99 0.03 9.57 -25.35
N ALA A 100 -0.57 9.62 -24.17
CA ALA A 100 -0.27 8.68 -23.11
C ALA A 100 -0.69 7.24 -23.50
N ILE A 101 0.09 6.26 -23.08
CA ILE A 101 -0.18 4.84 -23.28
C ILE A 101 -0.82 4.31 -22.01
N PRO A 102 -2.03 3.73 -22.06
CA PRO A 102 -2.65 3.10 -20.90
C PRO A 102 -1.80 1.95 -20.39
N LEU A 103 -1.40 1.99 -19.11
CA LEU A 103 -0.61 0.95 -18.46
C LEU A 103 -1.35 0.40 -17.24
N LEU A 104 -1.72 -0.87 -17.31
CA LEU A 104 -2.24 -1.60 -16.15
C LEU A 104 -1.08 -2.18 -15.33
N PHE A 105 -0.86 -1.64 -14.13
CA PHE A 105 0.05 -2.21 -13.15
C PHE A 105 -0.69 -3.17 -12.21
N ILE A 106 -0.22 -4.41 -12.10
CA ILE A 106 -0.78 -5.44 -11.22
C ILE A 106 0.29 -5.84 -10.21
N HIS A 107 0.01 -5.64 -8.92
CA HIS A 107 0.94 -6.00 -7.85
C HIS A 107 0.91 -7.51 -7.55
N GLY A 108 1.94 -7.99 -6.86
CA GLY A 108 2.05 -9.39 -6.42
C GLY A 108 1.66 -9.60 -4.94
N TRP A 109 2.00 -10.78 -4.43
CA TRP A 109 2.01 -11.11 -3.00
C TRP A 109 3.47 -11.18 -2.51
N PRO A 110 3.82 -10.66 -1.31
CA PRO A 110 2.99 -10.02 -0.29
C PRO A 110 2.82 -8.49 -0.49
N GLY A 111 2.89 -8.03 -1.74
CA GLY A 111 2.81 -6.61 -2.12
C GLY A 111 1.39 -6.03 -2.12
N SER A 112 1.30 -4.79 -2.59
CA SER A 112 0.05 -4.06 -2.78
C SER A 112 0.26 -2.93 -3.80
N PHE A 113 -0.79 -2.16 -4.11
CA PHE A 113 -0.68 -0.99 -4.99
C PHE A 113 0.40 0.02 -4.54
N LEU A 114 0.83 -0.02 -3.27
CA LEU A 114 1.93 0.80 -2.76
C LEU A 114 3.23 0.68 -3.58
N GLU A 115 3.45 -0.47 -4.22
CA GLU A 115 4.61 -0.72 -5.07
C GLU A 115 4.64 0.21 -6.30
N SER A 116 3.46 0.61 -6.82
CA SER A 116 3.38 1.49 -7.98
C SER A 116 3.67 2.96 -7.65
N LEU A 117 3.51 3.39 -6.39
CA LEU A 117 3.60 4.81 -6.00
C LEU A 117 4.96 5.44 -6.32
N LYS A 118 6.04 4.66 -6.27
CA LYS A 118 7.39 5.14 -6.65
C LYS A 118 7.57 5.23 -8.17
N LEU A 119 6.79 4.49 -8.93
CA LEU A 119 6.87 4.42 -10.39
C LEU A 119 6.00 5.49 -11.06
N ILE A 120 4.85 5.83 -10.46
CA ILE A 120 3.88 6.77 -11.03
C ILE A 120 4.55 8.05 -11.56
N PRO A 121 5.33 8.82 -10.79
CA PRO A 121 5.92 10.07 -11.30
C PRO A 121 6.88 9.87 -12.48
N LEU A 122 7.56 8.72 -12.52
CA LEU A 122 8.50 8.38 -13.60
C LEU A 122 7.77 8.01 -14.90
N LEU A 123 6.56 7.46 -14.79
CA LEU A 123 5.75 6.97 -15.90
C LEU A 123 4.82 8.04 -16.47
N THR A 124 4.27 8.91 -15.60
CA THR A 124 3.28 9.92 -16.00
C THR A 124 3.91 11.24 -16.42
N SER A 125 5.09 11.57 -15.87
CA SER A 125 5.72 12.89 -16.02
C SER A 125 7.24 12.82 -16.26
N GLY A 126 7.80 11.61 -16.46
CA GLY A 126 9.23 11.41 -16.70
C GLY A 126 9.67 11.91 -18.09
N THR A 127 10.95 12.30 -18.22
CA THR A 127 11.48 12.93 -19.44
C THR A 127 12.23 11.98 -20.39
N ASN A 128 12.46 10.74 -19.98
CA ASN A 128 13.24 9.75 -20.73
C ASN A 128 12.41 8.48 -21.00
N GLY A 129 11.49 8.55 -21.96
CA GLY A 129 10.72 7.39 -22.38
C GLY A 129 9.32 7.72 -22.91
N PRO A 130 8.51 6.69 -23.22
CA PRO A 130 7.09 6.87 -23.47
C PRO A 130 6.37 7.40 -22.21
N TYR A 131 5.31 8.16 -22.44
CA TYR A 131 4.42 8.65 -21.38
C TYR A 131 3.27 7.66 -21.18
N PHE A 132 2.96 7.34 -19.93
CA PHE A 132 1.90 6.41 -19.57
C PHE A 132 0.81 7.09 -18.73
N GLU A 133 -0.38 6.48 -18.74
CA GLU A 133 -1.51 6.79 -17.85
C GLU A 133 -2.17 5.53 -17.29
#